data_AF-A0A8C1VAF5-F1
#
_entry.id   AF-A0A8C1VAF5-F1
#
_cell.length_a   1.000
_cell.length_b   1.000
_cell.length_c   1.000
_cell.angle_alpha   90.00
_cell.angle_beta   90.00
_cell.angle_gamma   90.00
#
_symmetry.space_group_name_H-M   'P 1'
#
loop_
_entity.id
_entity.type
_entity.pdbx_description
1 polymer ?
#
loop_
_entity_poly.entity_id
_entity_poly.type
_entity_poly.pdbx_seq_one_letter_code
_entity_poly.pdbx_strand_id
1 'polypeptide(L)'
;MTVTPVRDLKKILPRTYNHRREVLSGISTVLSQHQYLQPVLERFVFNDGTARTLVGLTGTIKVFYEGKRYNIPVSLWLKESYPRTAPICYVKPTPEMVIVTSRHVSSDGEILMPYLDEWRHTQCDLHSLIQVMKAVFSEVPPLRMCLYPEECEYSFLFIPITLHMCRAASLLNPFVCPNFFKATDKQAVDLV
;
A
#
# COMPACT_ATOMS: atom_id res chain seq x y z
N MET A 1 -8.11 14.33 -3.97
CA MET A 1 -7.80 13.92 -5.36
C MET A 1 -9.08 13.40 -5.98
N THR A 2 -9.59 14.05 -7.03
CA THR A 2 -10.83 13.64 -7.70
C THR A 2 -10.55 12.48 -8.64
N VAL A 3 -10.75 11.25 -8.15
CA VAL A 3 -10.74 10.05 -9.00
C VAL A 3 -11.89 10.20 -9.99
N THR A 4 -11.58 10.53 -11.24
CA THR A 4 -12.60 10.68 -12.28
C THR A 4 -12.77 9.33 -12.96
N PRO A 5 -13.89 8.61 -12.74
CA PRO A 5 -14.10 7.32 -13.38
C PRO A 5 -14.14 7.50 -14.90
N VAL A 6 -13.19 6.88 -15.57
CA VAL A 6 -13.03 7.02 -17.01
C VAL A 6 -14.03 6.10 -17.70
N ARG A 7 -15.09 6.71 -18.24
CA ARG A 7 -16.15 6.01 -18.99
C ARG A 7 -15.64 5.47 -20.33
N ASP A 8 -14.64 6.12 -20.91
CA ASP A 8 -14.02 5.76 -22.20
C ASP A 8 -12.47 5.87 -22.15
N LEU A 9 -11.80 4.82 -21.68
CA LEU A 9 -10.33 4.76 -21.56
C LEU A 9 -9.61 5.07 -22.89
N LYS A 10 -10.20 4.65 -24.00
CA LYS A 10 -9.67 4.87 -25.36
C LYS A 10 -9.58 6.35 -25.73
N LYS A 11 -10.53 7.18 -25.24
CA LYS A 11 -10.59 8.62 -25.54
C LYS A 11 -9.56 9.41 -24.74
N ILE A 12 -9.27 8.97 -23.52
CA ILE A 12 -8.39 9.70 -22.61
C ILE A 12 -6.91 9.33 -22.73
N LEU A 13 -6.58 8.14 -23.23
CA LEU A 13 -5.19 7.69 -23.30
C LEU A 13 -4.38 8.66 -24.19
N PRO A 14 -3.30 9.30 -23.71
CA PRO A 14 -2.50 10.24 -24.50
C PRO A 14 -1.82 9.59 -25.71
N ARG A 15 -1.68 10.32 -26.82
CA ARG A 15 -1.02 9.81 -28.05
C ARG A 15 0.46 9.50 -27.87
N THR A 16 1.07 9.94 -26.76
CA THR A 16 2.46 9.68 -26.41
C THR A 16 2.75 8.22 -26.06
N TYR A 17 1.73 7.43 -25.70
CA TYR A 17 1.88 5.98 -25.52
C TYR A 17 2.15 5.28 -26.85
N ASN A 18 3.30 4.65 -26.97
CA ASN A 18 3.71 3.96 -28.20
C ASN A 18 2.82 2.72 -28.49
N HIS A 19 2.45 1.99 -27.43
CA HIS A 19 1.75 0.71 -27.52
C HIS A 19 0.31 0.80 -27.01
N ARG A 20 -0.45 1.76 -27.54
CA ARG A 20 -1.81 2.08 -27.05
C ARG A 20 -2.74 0.86 -26.95
N ARG A 21 -2.70 -0.03 -27.95
CA ARG A 21 -3.58 -1.21 -27.98
C ARG A 21 -3.27 -2.15 -26.82
N GLU A 22 -1.99 -2.39 -26.53
CA GLU A 22 -1.55 -3.24 -25.42
C GLU A 22 -1.88 -2.62 -24.06
N VAL A 23 -1.71 -1.30 -23.92
CA VAL A 23 -2.13 -0.55 -22.71
C VAL A 23 -3.62 -0.72 -22.46
N LEU A 24 -4.45 -0.45 -23.48
CA LEU A 24 -5.91 -0.56 -23.37
C LEU A 24 -6.35 -1.99 -23.08
N SER A 25 -5.76 -2.98 -23.77
CA SER A 25 -6.06 -4.39 -23.56
C SER A 25 -5.68 -4.84 -22.15
N GLY A 26 -4.47 -4.51 -21.68
CA GLY A 26 -4.01 -4.89 -20.35
C GLY A 26 -4.88 -4.28 -19.24
N ILE A 27 -5.21 -3.00 -19.35
CA ILE A 27 -6.14 -2.35 -18.40
C ILE A 27 -7.53 -3.00 -18.46
N SER A 28 -8.08 -3.23 -19.66
CA SER A 28 -9.41 -3.84 -19.80
C SER A 28 -9.47 -5.23 -19.18
N THR A 29 -8.44 -6.05 -19.36
CA THR A 29 -8.33 -7.37 -18.73
C THR A 29 -8.36 -7.25 -17.21
N VAL A 30 -7.54 -6.37 -16.63
CA VAL A 30 -7.51 -6.16 -15.17
C VAL A 30 -8.87 -5.70 -14.64
N LEU A 31 -9.51 -4.72 -15.29
CA LEU A 31 -10.81 -4.19 -14.84
C LEU A 31 -11.92 -5.23 -14.90
N SER A 32 -11.86 -6.18 -15.85
CA SER A 32 -12.83 -7.29 -15.93
C SER A 32 -12.74 -8.28 -14.77
N GLN A 33 -11.57 -8.38 -14.13
CA GLN A 33 -11.30 -9.33 -13.04
C GLN A 33 -11.24 -8.66 -11.66
N HIS A 34 -11.04 -7.34 -11.62
CA HIS A 34 -10.82 -6.56 -10.40
C HIS A 34 -11.74 -5.33 -10.37
N GLN A 35 -13.00 -5.54 -9.98
CA GLN A 35 -14.05 -4.52 -10.00
C GLN A 35 -13.82 -3.28 -9.09
N TYR A 36 -12.88 -3.35 -8.16
CA TYR A 36 -12.53 -2.25 -7.25
C TYR A 36 -11.30 -1.46 -7.69
N LEU A 37 -10.72 -1.81 -8.85
CA LEU A 37 -9.73 -0.99 -9.52
C LEU A 37 -10.43 -0.10 -10.55
N GLN A 38 -9.92 1.11 -10.71
CA GLN A 38 -10.43 2.09 -11.65
C GLN A 38 -9.28 2.70 -12.43
N PRO A 39 -9.44 2.93 -13.74
CA PRO A 39 -8.44 3.63 -14.52
C PRO A 39 -8.41 5.10 -14.14
N VAL A 40 -7.21 5.66 -14.06
CA VAL A 40 -6.97 7.09 -13.80
C VAL A 40 -6.01 7.67 -14.82
N LEU A 41 -6.11 8.98 -15.05
CA LEU A 41 -5.16 9.76 -15.84
C LEU A 41 -4.80 10.99 -15.04
N GLU A 42 -3.62 10.96 -14.43
CA GLU A 42 -3.22 11.96 -13.44
C GLU A 42 -1.75 12.34 -13.61
N ARG A 43 -1.37 13.47 -13.01
CA ARG A 43 0.01 13.95 -12.99
C ARG A 43 0.82 13.11 -12.00
N PHE A 44 1.77 12.35 -12.52
CA PHE A 44 2.77 11.60 -11.76
C PHE A 44 4.06 12.42 -11.67
N VAL A 45 4.66 12.49 -10.48
CA VAL A 45 5.95 13.15 -10.23
C VAL A 45 6.98 12.06 -9.95
N PHE A 46 8.03 12.02 -10.77
CA PHE A 46 9.14 11.08 -10.63
C PHE A 46 10.13 11.55 -9.56
N ASN A 47 11.00 10.64 -9.11
CA ASN A 47 12.01 10.92 -8.09
C ASN A 47 13.04 11.98 -8.53
N ASP A 48 13.20 12.22 -9.83
CA ASP A 48 14.04 13.29 -10.38
C ASP A 48 13.33 14.66 -10.40
N GLY A 49 12.11 14.75 -9.85
CA GLY A 49 11.28 15.95 -9.82
C GLY A 49 10.51 16.21 -11.13
N THR A 50 10.73 15.43 -12.18
CA THR A 50 9.99 15.60 -13.42
C THR A 50 8.53 15.15 -13.24
N ALA A 51 7.62 15.82 -13.94
CA ALA A 51 6.20 15.47 -13.91
C ALA A 51 5.71 15.06 -15.30
N ARG A 52 4.86 14.02 -15.36
CA ARG A 52 4.18 13.56 -16.57
C ARG A 52 2.74 13.18 -16.25
N THR A 53 1.85 13.34 -17.20
CA THR A 53 0.47 12.83 -17.08
C THR A 53 0.48 11.36 -17.52
N LEU A 54 0.29 10.45 -16.56
CA LEU A 54 0.32 9.00 -16.82
C LEU A 54 -1.05 8.39 -16.61
N VAL A 55 -1.34 7.36 -17.42
CA VAL A 55 -2.45 6.44 -17.13
C VAL A 55 -2.02 5.47 -16.04
N GLY A 56 -2.96 5.11 -15.17
CA GLY A 56 -2.75 4.12 -14.14
C GLY A 56 -4.04 3.43 -13.74
N LEU A 57 -3.92 2.54 -12.76
CA LEU A 57 -5.02 1.89 -12.06
C LEU A 57 -4.89 2.23 -10.59
N THR A 58 -5.97 2.68 -9.98
CA THR A 58 -6.04 2.94 -8.54
C THR A 58 -7.27 2.26 -7.95
N GLY A 59 -7.20 1.86 -6.69
CA GLY A 59 -8.31 1.20 -6.01
C GLY A 59 -7.81 0.13 -5.07
N THR A 60 -8.56 -0.97 -4.92
CA THR A 60 -8.18 -2.05 -4.00
C THR A 60 -8.08 -3.42 -4.67
N ILE A 61 -7.16 -4.25 -4.17
CA ILE A 61 -7.06 -5.67 -4.50
C ILE A 61 -7.44 -6.50 -3.28
N LYS A 62 -8.23 -7.56 -3.49
CA LYS A 62 -8.63 -8.49 -2.42
C LYS A 62 -7.50 -9.47 -2.13
N VAL A 63 -7.03 -9.50 -0.89
CA VAL A 63 -5.98 -10.40 -0.40
C VAL A 63 -6.54 -11.25 0.73
N PHE A 64 -6.12 -12.51 0.82
CA PHE A 64 -6.45 -13.39 1.94
C PHE A 64 -5.24 -13.48 2.85
N TYR A 65 -5.41 -13.17 4.13
CA TYR A 65 -4.35 -13.25 5.14
C TYR A 65 -4.96 -13.82 6.42
N GLU A 66 -4.30 -14.81 7.02
CA GLU A 66 -4.73 -15.43 8.29
C GLU A 66 -6.23 -15.75 8.39
N GLY A 67 -6.81 -16.33 7.35
CA GLY A 67 -8.23 -16.72 7.38
C GLY A 67 -9.22 -15.60 7.02
N LYS A 68 -8.76 -14.36 6.84
CA LYS A 68 -9.59 -13.17 6.58
C LYS A 68 -9.29 -12.53 5.22
N ARG A 69 -10.27 -11.80 4.70
CA ARG A 69 -10.16 -11.08 3.42
C ARG A 69 -9.96 -9.59 3.67
N TYR A 70 -8.88 -9.05 3.13
CA TYR A 70 -8.51 -7.65 3.22
C TYR A 70 -8.58 -6.98 1.85
N ASN A 71 -8.97 -5.70 1.83
CA ASN A 71 -8.93 -4.88 0.62
C ASN A 71 -7.69 -4.00 0.72
N ILE A 72 -6.65 -4.34 -0.02
CA ILE A 72 -5.37 -3.62 0.01
C ILE A 72 -5.41 -2.50 -1.03
N PRO A 73 -5.39 -1.22 -0.62
CA PRO A 73 -5.36 -0.10 -1.56
C PRO A 73 -4.01 -0.01 -2.28
N VAL A 74 -4.06 0.03 -3.61
CA VAL A 74 -2.89 0.04 -4.50
C VAL A 74 -3.06 1.05 -5.63
N SER A 75 -1.94 1.50 -6.19
CA SER A 75 -1.89 2.23 -7.46
C SER A 75 -0.80 1.67 -8.37
N LEU A 76 -1.12 1.42 -9.63
CA LEU A 76 -0.21 0.96 -10.67
C LEU A 76 -0.13 2.03 -11.78
N TRP A 77 1.04 2.56 -12.06
CA TRP A 77 1.27 3.64 -13.02
C TRP A 77 2.01 3.11 -14.25
N LEU A 78 1.50 3.43 -15.44
CA LEU A 78 2.07 2.96 -16.70
C LEU A 78 2.83 4.12 -17.36
N LYS A 79 4.14 3.98 -17.53
CA LYS A 79 4.93 4.92 -18.36
C LYS A 79 4.51 4.82 -19.84
N GLU A 80 4.80 5.85 -20.63
CA GLU A 80 4.52 5.88 -22.08
C GLU A 80 5.24 4.78 -22.87
N SER A 81 6.30 4.21 -22.29
CA SER A 81 7.06 3.07 -22.79
C SER A 81 6.44 1.69 -22.48
N TYR A 82 5.42 1.61 -21.62
CA TYR A 82 4.69 0.36 -21.36
C TYR A 82 4.14 -0.24 -22.66
N PRO A 83 4.17 -1.57 -22.85
CA PRO A 83 4.61 -2.62 -21.92
C PRO A 83 6.11 -2.98 -21.96
N ARG A 84 6.97 -2.19 -22.61
CA ARG A 84 8.43 -2.45 -22.57
C ARG A 84 9.06 -2.16 -21.21
N THR A 85 8.45 -1.30 -20.43
CA THR A 85 8.87 -1.00 -19.05
C THR A 85 7.80 -1.49 -18.07
N ALA A 86 8.24 -2.00 -16.94
CA ALA A 86 7.37 -2.37 -15.84
C ALA A 86 6.49 -1.19 -15.38
N PRO A 87 5.28 -1.47 -14.84
CA PRO A 87 4.49 -0.47 -14.14
C PRO A 87 5.17 -0.06 -12.83
N ILE A 88 4.99 1.20 -12.42
CA ILE A 88 5.43 1.68 -11.10
C ILE A 88 4.28 1.45 -10.12
N CYS A 89 4.53 0.77 -9.02
CA CYS A 89 3.46 0.28 -8.14
C CYS A 89 3.64 0.80 -6.71
N TYR A 90 2.54 1.22 -6.09
CA TYR A 90 2.53 1.68 -4.70
C TYR A 90 1.35 1.09 -3.94
N VAL A 91 1.52 0.87 -2.64
CA VAL A 91 0.39 0.82 -1.71
C VAL A 91 -0.09 2.23 -1.39
N LYS A 92 -1.38 2.36 -1.09
CA LYS A 92 -2.03 3.66 -0.82
C LYS A 92 -2.75 3.61 0.53
N PRO A 93 -2.03 3.74 1.66
CA PRO A 93 -2.65 3.72 2.99
C PRO A 93 -3.77 4.77 3.10
N THR A 94 -4.86 4.41 3.76
CA THR A 94 -5.81 5.40 4.28
C THR A 94 -5.20 6.10 5.50
N PRO A 95 -5.77 7.21 6.00
CA PRO A 95 -5.26 7.88 7.21
C PRO A 95 -5.16 6.96 8.44
N GLU A 96 -5.94 5.89 8.45
CA GLU A 96 -5.98 4.91 9.53
C GLU A 96 -5.04 3.72 9.29
N MET A 97 -4.27 3.72 8.20
CA MET A 97 -3.33 2.66 7.85
C MET A 97 -1.89 3.16 7.91
N VAL A 98 -0.98 2.27 8.30
CA VAL A 98 0.46 2.48 8.22
C VAL A 98 1.11 1.41 7.35
N ILE A 99 2.17 1.81 6.64
CA ILE A 99 2.94 0.92 5.77
C ILE A 99 3.75 -0.04 6.63
N VAL A 100 3.71 -1.31 6.26
CA VAL A 100 4.56 -2.36 6.81
C VAL A 100 5.71 -2.57 5.83
N THR A 101 6.90 -2.09 6.19
CA THR A 101 8.10 -2.24 5.36
C THR A 101 8.51 -3.71 5.29
N SER A 102 8.94 -4.13 4.11
CA SER A 102 9.39 -5.50 3.87
C SER A 102 10.37 -5.55 2.71
N ARG A 103 10.87 -6.75 2.38
CA ARG A 103 11.65 -6.97 1.16
C ARG A 103 10.91 -6.60 -0.13
N HIS A 104 9.58 -6.45 -0.07
CA HIS A 104 8.74 -6.14 -1.22
C HIS A 104 8.03 -4.78 -1.18
N VAL A 105 8.15 -4.05 -0.07
CA VAL A 105 7.47 -2.76 0.12
C VAL A 105 8.42 -1.81 0.85
N SER A 106 8.74 -0.69 0.20
CA SER A 106 9.56 0.39 0.75
C SER A 106 8.80 1.21 1.81
N SER A 107 9.52 2.02 2.60
CA SER A 107 8.94 2.95 3.58
C SER A 107 7.94 3.94 2.95
N ASP A 108 8.18 4.33 1.70
CA ASP A 108 7.32 5.26 0.96
C ASP A 108 6.14 4.54 0.28
N GLY A 109 6.01 3.23 0.50
CA GLY A 109 4.94 2.39 -0.02
C GLY A 109 5.17 1.90 -1.45
N GLU A 110 6.34 2.14 -2.03
CA GLU A 110 6.71 1.56 -3.34
C GLU A 110 6.78 0.04 -3.25
N ILE A 111 6.14 -0.63 -4.20
CA ILE A 111 6.11 -2.09 -4.30
C ILE A 111 7.28 -2.52 -5.19
N LEU A 112 8.20 -3.30 -4.63
CA LEU A 112 9.45 -3.74 -5.25
C LEU A 112 9.45 -5.27 -5.26
N MET A 113 9.22 -5.89 -6.41
CA MET A 113 9.10 -7.36 -6.50
C MET A 113 9.98 -7.89 -7.63
N PRO A 114 10.53 -9.12 -7.51
CA PRO A 114 11.32 -9.73 -8.59
C PRO A 114 10.59 -9.74 -9.94
N TYR A 115 9.25 -9.89 -9.93
CA TYR A 115 8.44 -9.83 -11.15
C TYR A 115 8.47 -8.45 -11.85
N LEU A 116 8.66 -7.36 -11.10
CA LEU A 116 8.84 -6.02 -11.66
C LEU A 116 10.28 -5.81 -12.16
N ASP A 117 11.27 -6.31 -11.42
CA ASP A 117 12.69 -6.20 -11.78
C ASP A 117 13.04 -7.00 -13.04
N GLU A 118 12.43 -8.18 -13.18
CA GLU A 118 12.61 -9.09 -14.31
C GLU A 118 11.55 -8.88 -15.40
N TRP A 119 10.83 -7.75 -15.39
CA TRP A 119 9.76 -7.48 -16.33
C TRP A 119 10.22 -7.57 -17.78
N ARG A 120 9.62 -8.48 -18.55
CA ARG A 120 9.91 -8.70 -19.97
C ARG A 120 8.66 -8.46 -20.80
N HIS A 121 8.75 -7.55 -21.77
CA HIS A 121 7.71 -7.35 -22.77
C HIS A 121 7.32 -8.69 -23.41
N THR A 122 6.03 -8.96 -23.55
CA THR A 122 5.40 -10.20 -24.06
C THR A 122 5.37 -11.41 -23.12
N GLN A 123 6.17 -11.41 -22.05
CA GLN A 123 6.17 -12.47 -21.03
C GLN A 123 5.45 -12.05 -19.75
N CYS A 124 5.46 -10.75 -19.45
CA CYS A 124 4.81 -10.17 -18.28
C CYS A 124 3.59 -9.33 -18.68
N ASP A 125 2.53 -9.42 -17.87
CA ASP A 125 1.33 -8.61 -17.98
C ASP A 125 0.82 -8.10 -16.61
N LEU A 126 -0.12 -7.13 -16.63
CA LEU A 126 -0.67 -6.49 -15.43
C LEU A 126 -1.52 -7.42 -14.56
N HIS A 127 -2.24 -8.37 -15.16
CA HIS A 127 -3.07 -9.29 -14.39
C HIS A 127 -2.19 -10.24 -13.58
N SER A 128 -1.19 -10.82 -14.24
CA SER A 128 -0.19 -11.69 -13.61
C SER A 128 0.57 -10.95 -12.50
N LEU A 129 0.95 -9.69 -12.72
CA LEU A 129 1.52 -8.84 -11.67
C LEU A 129 0.61 -8.72 -10.44
N ILE A 130 -0.69 -8.48 -10.63
CA ILE A 130 -1.65 -8.38 -9.52
C ILE A 130 -1.78 -9.74 -8.80
N GLN A 131 -1.72 -10.87 -9.50
CA GLN A 131 -1.72 -12.18 -8.83
C GLN A 131 -0.48 -12.37 -7.98
N VAL A 132 0.71 -11.98 -8.48
CA VAL A 132 1.96 -12.00 -7.71
C VAL A 132 1.84 -11.11 -6.48
N MET A 133 1.31 -9.89 -6.62
CA MET A 133 1.06 -9.00 -5.48
C MET A 133 0.16 -9.65 -4.43
N LYS A 134 -0.94 -10.28 -4.86
CA LYS A 134 -1.88 -10.94 -3.94
C LYS A 134 -1.24 -12.12 -3.21
N ALA A 135 -0.40 -12.91 -3.88
CA ALA A 135 0.34 -14.01 -3.26
C ALA A 135 1.33 -13.48 -2.21
N VAL A 136 2.13 -12.48 -2.57
CA VAL A 136 3.10 -11.87 -1.63
C VAL A 136 2.38 -11.25 -0.43
N PHE A 137 1.31 -10.48 -0.65
CA PHE A 137 0.56 -9.83 0.43
C PHE A 137 -0.25 -10.82 1.28
N SER A 138 -0.47 -12.05 0.81
CA SER A 138 -1.09 -13.12 1.60
C SER A 138 -0.13 -13.75 2.61
N GLU A 139 1.19 -13.58 2.41
CA GLU A 139 2.22 -13.99 3.37
C GLU A 139 2.55 -12.86 4.34
N VAL A 140 2.75 -11.64 3.81
CA VAL A 140 3.08 -10.45 4.60
C VAL A 140 2.22 -9.27 4.12
N PRO A 141 1.18 -8.88 4.87
CA PRO A 141 0.34 -7.74 4.52
C PRO A 141 1.15 -6.45 4.47
N PRO A 142 0.99 -5.63 3.43
CA PRO A 142 1.83 -4.44 3.25
C PRO A 142 1.34 -3.25 4.07
N LEU A 143 0.16 -3.36 4.69
CA LEU A 143 -0.49 -2.32 5.46
C LEU A 143 -1.07 -2.94 6.74
N ARG A 144 -1.06 -2.18 7.83
CA ARG A 144 -1.75 -2.53 9.08
C ARG A 144 -2.55 -1.34 9.59
N MET A 145 -3.58 -1.61 10.37
CA MET A 145 -4.40 -0.58 11.00
C MET A 145 -3.60 0.16 12.09
N CYS A 146 -3.64 1.49 12.06
CA CYS A 146 -3.14 2.35 13.11
C CYS A 146 -4.27 2.61 14.10
N LEU A 147 -4.33 1.79 15.16
CA LEU A 147 -5.37 1.89 16.17
C LEU A 147 -5.18 3.08 17.13
N TYR A 148 -3.99 3.71 17.12
CA TYR A 148 -3.62 4.83 17.98
C TYR A 148 -2.68 5.80 17.25
N PRO A 149 -3.20 6.83 16.57
CA PRO A 149 -2.38 7.76 15.80
C PRO A 149 -1.37 8.55 16.66
N GLU A 150 -1.67 8.74 17.95
CA GLU A 150 -0.84 9.49 18.91
C GLU A 150 0.46 8.76 19.33
N GLU A 151 0.55 7.43 19.18
CA GLU A 151 1.74 6.69 19.64
C GLU A 151 2.85 6.52 18.57
N CYS A 152 2.58 6.90 17.32
CA CYS A 152 3.57 6.75 16.24
C CYS A 152 4.72 7.77 16.33
N GLU A 153 4.52 8.95 16.92
CA GLU A 153 5.58 9.94 17.17
C GLU A 153 6.54 9.55 18.31
N TYR A 154 6.12 8.65 19.22
CA TYR A 154 6.92 8.27 20.40
C TYR A 154 7.85 7.08 20.16
N SER A 155 7.72 6.39 19.01
CA SER A 155 8.55 5.23 18.68
C SER A 155 10.02 5.57 18.36
N PHE A 156 10.35 6.85 18.15
CA PHE A 156 11.72 7.33 17.95
C PHE A 156 12.43 7.80 19.22
N LEU A 157 11.75 7.86 20.38
CA LEU A 157 12.35 8.40 21.63
C LEU A 157 12.65 7.38 22.73
N PHE A 158 12.24 6.12 22.58
CA PHE A 158 12.50 5.08 23.59
C PHE A 158 13.14 3.83 22.99
N ILE A 159 14.39 3.99 22.54
CA ILE A 159 15.36 2.89 22.65
C ILE A 159 15.68 2.80 24.15
N PRO A 160 15.38 1.70 24.87
CA PRO A 160 15.81 1.56 26.25
C PRO A 160 17.33 1.32 26.24
N ILE A 161 18.10 2.41 26.32
CA ILE A 161 19.49 2.30 26.72
C ILE A 161 19.48 2.00 28.23
N THR A 162 20.05 0.85 28.57
CA THR A 162 20.41 0.35 29.90
C THR A 162 19.31 -0.29 30.74
N LEU A 163 19.25 -1.62 30.60
CA LEU A 163 18.95 -2.55 31.68
C LEU A 163 20.08 -2.47 32.74
N HIS A 164 20.05 -1.51 33.67
CA HIS A 164 20.83 -1.64 34.90
C HIS A 164 20.31 -0.79 36.05
N MET A 165 20.20 -1.45 37.21
CA MET A 165 20.01 -0.95 38.57
C MET A 165 18.57 -0.78 39.08
N CYS A 166 18.10 -1.87 39.69
CA CYS A 166 17.33 -1.82 40.93
C CYS A 166 18.06 -0.95 41.99
N ARG A 167 17.37 0.05 42.57
CA ARG A 167 17.09 0.19 44.02
C ARG A 167 16.79 1.66 44.39
N ALA A 168 15.83 1.78 45.30
CA ALA A 168 15.55 2.94 46.16
C ALA A 168 15.01 4.19 45.43
N ALA A 169 14.09 4.97 45.97
CA ALA A 169 13.23 4.84 47.12
C ALA A 169 12.16 5.93 46.91
N SER A 170 10.93 5.60 47.27
CA SER A 170 9.99 6.48 47.95
C SER A 170 10.52 7.87 48.34
N LEU A 171 9.83 8.94 47.92
CA LEU A 171 9.18 9.92 48.81
C LEU A 171 8.57 11.11 48.01
N LEU A 172 7.27 11.35 48.28
CA LEU A 172 6.49 12.58 48.08
C LEU A 172 6.17 12.94 46.61
N ASN A 173 4.91 13.08 46.16
CA ASN A 173 3.70 13.51 46.85
C ASN A 173 2.45 13.04 46.07
N PRO A 174 1.28 12.88 46.74
CA PRO A 174 0.09 12.27 46.19
C PRO A 174 -0.85 13.33 45.61
N PHE A 175 -1.21 13.18 44.34
CA PHE A 175 -2.57 13.50 43.91
C PHE A 175 -3.13 12.26 43.21
N VAL A 176 -4.17 11.75 43.85
CA VAL A 176 -4.79 10.45 43.65
C VAL A 176 -5.55 10.44 42.33
N CYS A 177 -5.41 9.31 41.63
CA CYS A 177 -6.30 8.77 40.59
C CYS A 177 -7.80 8.95 40.96
N PRO A 178 -8.77 8.81 40.03
CA PRO A 178 -9.26 7.44 39.80
C PRO A 178 -9.88 7.22 38.42
N ASN A 179 -9.37 6.22 37.69
CA ASN A 179 -10.17 5.11 37.14
C ASN A 179 -9.28 4.22 36.28
N PHE A 180 -8.36 3.52 36.96
CA PHE A 180 -7.63 2.40 36.38
C PHE A 180 -7.62 1.28 37.42
N PHE A 181 -8.76 0.59 37.55
CA PHE A 181 -8.88 -0.84 37.88
C PHE A 181 -10.34 -1.18 38.21
N LYS A 182 -11.06 -1.73 37.23
CA LYS A 182 -11.93 -2.91 37.36
C LYS A 182 -12.74 -3.12 36.07
N ALA A 183 -12.22 -4.00 35.21
CA ALA A 183 -13.06 -4.98 34.51
C ALA A 183 -12.17 -6.18 34.21
N THR A 184 -12.28 -7.18 35.09
CA THR A 184 -11.91 -8.55 34.79
C THR A 184 -12.79 -9.10 33.67
N ASP A 185 -12.14 -9.89 32.81
CA ASP A 185 -12.70 -11.03 32.07
C ASP A 185 -13.30 -10.76 30.67
N LYS A 186 -12.81 -11.59 29.73
CA LYS A 186 -13.29 -11.92 28.37
C LYS A 186 -12.92 -11.02 27.19
N GLN A 187 -12.22 -11.69 26.26
CA GLN A 187 -12.11 -11.44 24.81
C GLN A 187 -11.36 -10.18 24.34
N ALA A 188 -10.07 -10.35 24.06
CA ALA A 188 -9.40 -9.63 22.97
C ALA A 188 -8.91 -10.69 21.97
N VAL A 189 -9.86 -11.14 21.16
CA VAL A 189 -9.65 -11.93 19.94
C VAL A 189 -9.54 -10.90 18.81
N ASP A 190 -8.48 -11.05 18.01
CA ASP A 190 -8.32 -10.53 16.64
C ASP A 190 -8.71 -9.09 16.28
N LEU A 191 -7.71 -8.23 16.08
CA LEU A 191 -7.80 -7.11 15.12
C LEU A 191 -6.44 -6.87 14.45
N VAL A 192 -6.19 -7.61 13.37
CA VAL A 192 -5.29 -7.25 12.27
C VAL A 192 -6.15 -6.93 11.07
#